data_AF-A0A8H5G369-F1
#
_entry.id   AF-A0A8H5G369-F1
#
_cell.length_a   1.000
_cell.length_b   1.000
_cell.length_c   1.000
_cell.angle_alpha   90.00
_cell.angle_beta   90.00
_cell.angle_gamma   90.00
#
_symmetry.space_group_name_H-M   'P 1'
#
loop_
_entity.id
_entity.type
_entity.pdbx_description
1 polymer ?
#
loop_
_entity_poly.entity_id
_entity_poly.type
_entity_poly.pdbx_seq_one_letter_code
_entity_poly.pdbx_strand_id
1 'polypeptide(L)'
;MSFPACDARRSEAALEDLWEIAARKKLSSADAPGLIYVFRDEELWKAGRTNNIKRRIREWERDCPAFDREWIGWRWTPYANRTEYLVHLALERICVGRPRFQCNCGRVHVEKFDFGGASTSGELILSVIEMVIDFVLSKY
;
A
#
# COMPACT_ATOMS: atom_id res chain seq x y z
N MET A 1 -9.00 22.04 6.96
CA MET A 1 -7.82 21.26 7.36
C MET A 1 -8.30 20.15 8.30
N SER A 2 -8.31 18.91 7.82
CA SER A 2 -8.68 17.74 8.61
C SER A 2 -7.43 17.19 9.30
N PHE A 3 -7.39 17.27 10.63
CA PHE A 3 -6.32 16.69 11.45
C PHE A 3 -6.38 15.15 11.42
N PRO A 4 -5.25 14.42 11.43
CA PRO A 4 -5.27 12.96 11.50
C PRO A 4 -5.86 12.50 12.84
N ALA A 5 -6.90 11.67 12.79
CA ALA A 5 -7.73 11.34 13.95
C ALA A 5 -7.12 10.28 14.89
N CYS A 6 -6.14 9.50 14.42
CA CYS A 6 -5.30 8.58 15.20
C CYS A 6 -4.26 7.93 14.27
N ASP A 7 -3.11 7.55 14.83
CA ASP A 7 -2.13 6.71 14.14
C ASP A 7 -2.62 5.25 14.16
N ALA A 8 -2.81 4.65 12.98
CA ALA A 8 -3.28 3.29 12.81
C ALA A 8 -2.19 2.23 12.93
N ARG A 9 -0.93 2.63 13.13
CA ARG A 9 0.21 1.70 13.18
C ARG A 9 0.04 0.66 14.28
N ARG A 10 0.35 -0.57 13.93
CA ARG A 10 0.50 -1.70 14.84
C ARG A 10 1.88 -1.66 15.49
N SER A 11 2.00 -2.35 16.62
CA SER A 11 3.31 -2.58 17.25
C SER A 11 4.21 -3.43 16.35
N GLU A 12 5.52 -3.28 16.49
CA GLU A 12 6.50 -4.06 15.72
C GLU A 12 6.29 -5.57 15.89
N ALA A 13 6.09 -6.05 17.13
CA ALA A 13 5.79 -7.46 17.41
C ALA A 13 4.53 -7.95 16.66
N ALA A 14 3.47 -7.14 16.59
CA ALA A 14 2.26 -7.50 15.86
C ALA A 14 2.49 -7.53 14.35
N LEU A 15 3.35 -6.67 13.81
CA LEU A 15 3.72 -6.70 12.39
C LEU A 15 4.51 -7.97 12.05
N GLU A 16 5.45 -8.37 12.91
CA GLU A 16 6.24 -9.60 12.76
C GLU A 16 5.37 -10.86 12.81
N ASP A 17 4.48 -10.95 13.79
CA ASP A 17 3.54 -12.08 13.90
C ASP A 17 2.66 -12.20 12.64
N LEU A 18 2.10 -11.06 12.18
CA LEU A 18 1.25 -11.03 11.00
C LEU A 18 2.02 -11.35 9.72
N TRP A 19 3.30 -10.97 9.65
CA TRP A 19 4.17 -11.33 8.54
C TRP A 19 4.40 -12.84 8.50
N GLU A 20 4.77 -13.45 9.62
CA GLU A 20 5.00 -14.90 9.71
C GLU A 20 3.74 -15.71 9.39
N ILE A 21 2.60 -15.30 9.92
CA ILE A 21 1.31 -15.93 9.63
C ILE A 21 1.00 -15.83 8.13
N ALA A 22 1.17 -14.66 7.53
CA ALA A 22 0.94 -14.44 6.11
C ALA A 22 1.96 -15.17 5.24
N ALA A 23 3.21 -15.33 5.65
CA ALA A 23 4.23 -16.06 4.89
C ALA A 23 3.94 -17.58 4.84
N ARG A 24 3.31 -18.13 5.88
CA ARG A 24 3.03 -19.58 6.00
C ARG A 24 1.68 -19.99 5.42
N LYS A 25 0.73 -19.06 5.36
CA LYS A 25 -0.63 -19.35 4.89
C LYS A 25 -0.61 -19.77 3.42
N LYS A 26 -1.26 -20.89 3.10
CA LYS A 26 -1.42 -21.37 1.71
C LYS A 26 -2.07 -20.29 0.83
N LEU A 27 -1.75 -20.33 -0.46
CA LEU A 27 -2.43 -19.50 -1.45
C LEU A 27 -3.89 -19.91 -1.59
N SER A 28 -4.70 -18.94 -1.95
CA SER A 28 -6.13 -19.12 -2.20
C SER A 28 -6.51 -18.52 -3.57
N SER A 29 -7.73 -18.80 -4.04
CA SER A 29 -8.26 -18.17 -5.25
C SER A 29 -8.34 -16.63 -5.15
N ALA A 30 -8.33 -16.08 -3.93
CA ALA A 30 -8.26 -14.63 -3.72
C ALA A 30 -6.89 -14.03 -4.08
N ASP A 31 -5.83 -14.86 -4.12
CA ASP A 31 -4.46 -14.48 -4.45
C ASP A 31 -4.22 -14.51 -5.96
N ALA A 32 -5.19 -14.00 -6.74
CA ALA A 32 -5.10 -13.96 -8.19
C ALA A 32 -4.01 -12.98 -8.69
N PRO A 33 -3.54 -13.15 -9.95
CA PRO A 33 -2.57 -12.24 -10.56
C PRO A 33 -3.08 -10.80 -10.66
N GLY A 34 -2.16 -9.85 -10.59
CA GLY A 34 -2.49 -8.44 -10.70
C GLY A 34 -1.27 -7.53 -10.58
N LEU A 35 -1.56 -6.25 -10.38
CA LEU A 35 -0.59 -5.17 -10.24
C LEU A 35 -0.65 -4.63 -8.82
N ILE A 36 0.51 -4.44 -8.20
CA ILE A 36 0.68 -3.56 -7.04
C ILE A 36 1.07 -2.19 -7.58
N TYR A 37 0.30 -1.16 -7.25
CA TYR A 37 0.56 0.21 -7.65
C TYR A 37 0.92 1.06 -6.43
N VAL A 38 1.67 2.12 -6.68
CA VAL A 38 1.97 3.17 -5.72
C VAL A 38 1.72 4.54 -6.33
N PHE A 39 1.12 5.43 -5.54
CA PHE A 39 1.05 6.85 -5.84
C PHE A 39 1.27 7.68 -4.58
N ARG A 40 1.69 8.93 -4.76
CA ARG A 40 1.73 9.96 -3.74
C ARG A 40 0.54 10.90 -3.90
N ASP A 41 -0.03 11.33 -2.80
CA ASP A 41 -1.18 12.22 -2.72
C ASP A 41 -0.91 13.17 -1.55
N GLU A 42 -0.60 14.42 -1.88
CA GLU A 42 0.06 15.39 -0.98
C GLU A 42 1.34 14.80 -0.35
N GLU A 43 1.41 14.71 0.98
CA GLU A 43 2.55 14.14 1.72
C GLU A 43 2.41 12.65 2.02
N LEU A 44 1.32 12.01 1.55
CA LEU A 44 1.01 10.63 1.90
C LEU A 44 1.18 9.67 0.72
N TRP A 45 1.70 8.49 1.03
CA TRP A 45 1.91 7.42 0.07
C TRP A 45 0.78 6.41 0.13
N LYS A 46 0.30 5.96 -1.03
CA LYS A 46 -0.70 4.91 -1.15
C LYS A 46 -0.12 3.75 -1.94
N ALA A 47 -0.08 2.58 -1.33
CA ALA A 47 0.13 1.31 -2.04
C ALA A 47 -1.19 0.54 -2.12
N GLY A 48 -1.50 -0.07 -3.26
CA GLY A 48 -2.66 -0.94 -3.38
C GLY A 48 -2.59 -1.86 -4.58
N ARG A 49 -3.64 -2.66 -4.79
CA ARG A 49 -3.70 -3.58 -5.94
C ARG A 49 -4.81 -3.30 -6.95
N THR A 50 -4.58 -3.76 -8.17
CA THR A 50 -5.57 -3.74 -9.25
C THR A 50 -5.26 -4.80 -10.30
N ASN A 51 -6.27 -5.26 -11.03
CA ASN A 51 -6.08 -6.03 -12.27
C ASN A 51 -6.07 -5.13 -13.53
N ASN A 52 -6.43 -3.85 -13.38
CA ASN A 52 -6.50 -2.90 -14.47
C ASN A 52 -6.13 -1.50 -13.95
N ILE A 53 -4.92 -1.04 -14.29
CA ILE A 53 -4.39 0.23 -13.79
C ILE A 53 -5.16 1.43 -14.35
N LYS A 54 -5.51 1.41 -15.65
CA LYS A 54 -6.25 2.51 -16.29
C LYS A 54 -7.62 2.72 -15.64
N ARG A 55 -8.33 1.62 -15.35
CA ARG A 55 -9.60 1.68 -14.62
C ARG A 55 -9.40 2.23 -13.21
N ARG A 56 -8.38 1.75 -12.50
CA ARG A 56 -8.10 2.16 -11.12
C ARG A 56 -7.73 3.64 -11.01
N ILE A 57 -6.95 4.16 -11.95
CA ILE A 57 -6.62 5.59 -12.05
C ILE A 57 -7.92 6.40 -12.15
N ARG A 58 -8.81 6.06 -13.09
CA ARG A 58 -10.11 6.75 -13.27
C ARG A 58 -11.01 6.66 -12.05
N GLU A 59 -11.04 5.52 -11.37
CA GLU A 59 -11.79 5.36 -10.12
C GLU A 59 -11.26 6.32 -9.05
N TRP A 60 -9.94 6.47 -8.92
CA TRP A 60 -9.33 7.42 -7.97
C TRP A 60 -9.55 8.87 -8.36
N GLU A 61 -9.46 9.22 -9.64
CA GLU A 61 -9.75 10.57 -10.14
C GLU A 61 -11.21 10.96 -9.92
N ARG A 62 -12.15 10.01 -10.09
CA ARG A 62 -13.59 10.25 -9.88
C ARG A 62 -13.97 10.27 -8.40
N ASP A 63 -13.52 9.28 -7.62
CA ASP A 63 -14.06 9.03 -6.28
C ASP A 63 -13.37 9.90 -5.20
N CYS A 64 -12.04 10.09 -5.26
CA CYS A 64 -11.30 10.94 -4.32
C CYS A 64 -10.36 11.84 -5.17
N PRO A 65 -10.91 12.86 -5.86
CA PRO A 65 -10.12 13.76 -6.70
C PRO A 65 -9.07 14.48 -5.85
N ALA A 66 -7.83 14.42 -6.30
CA ALA A 66 -6.70 15.14 -5.73
C ALA A 66 -6.02 15.94 -6.84
N PHE A 67 -5.61 17.17 -6.53
CA PHE A 67 -5.07 18.10 -7.52
C PHE A 67 -3.62 17.77 -7.93
N ASP A 68 -2.89 17.02 -7.11
CA ASP A 68 -1.44 16.81 -7.20
C ASP A 68 -1.03 15.33 -7.06
N ARG A 69 -1.93 14.39 -7.38
CA ARG A 69 -1.62 12.96 -7.29
C ARG A 69 -0.53 12.56 -8.27
N GLU A 70 0.60 12.09 -7.74
CA GLU A 70 1.73 11.60 -8.51
C GLU A 70 1.71 10.07 -8.56
N TRP A 71 1.49 9.49 -9.75
CA TRP A 71 1.58 8.05 -9.96
C TRP A 71 3.03 7.64 -10.19
N ILE A 72 3.57 6.89 -9.23
CA ILE A 72 4.99 6.56 -9.16
C ILE A 72 5.29 5.31 -9.99
N GLY A 73 4.37 4.34 -9.97
CA GLY A 73 4.46 3.17 -10.82
C GLY A 73 3.66 1.99 -10.31
N TRP A 74 3.85 0.86 -10.99
CA TRP A 74 3.22 -0.41 -10.65
C TRP A 74 4.12 -1.58 -11.02
N ARG A 75 3.91 -2.70 -10.34
CA ARG A 75 4.62 -3.98 -10.55
C ARG A 75 3.64 -5.13 -10.62
N TRP A 76 3.86 -6.02 -11.57
CA TRP A 76 3.05 -7.23 -11.70
C TRP A 76 3.48 -8.29 -10.69
N THR A 77 2.52 -9.06 -10.21
CA THR A 77 2.73 -10.23 -9.35
C THR A 77 1.65 -11.28 -9.64
N PRO A 78 2.00 -12.58 -9.61
CA PRO A 78 1.00 -13.64 -9.74
C PRO A 78 0.07 -13.73 -8.52
N TYR A 79 0.42 -13.09 -7.40
CA TYR A 79 -0.29 -13.23 -6.12
C TYR A 79 -0.66 -11.88 -5.50
N ALA A 80 -1.38 -11.04 -6.24
CA ALA A 80 -1.55 -9.61 -5.91
C ALA A 80 -2.18 -9.34 -4.55
N ASN A 81 -3.13 -10.15 -4.10
CA ASN A 81 -3.74 -9.98 -2.78
C ASN A 81 -2.74 -10.28 -1.64
N ARG A 82 -1.95 -11.36 -1.75
CA ARG A 82 -0.90 -11.69 -0.80
C ARG A 82 0.20 -10.64 -0.79
N THR A 83 0.68 -10.26 -1.97
CA THR A 83 1.72 -9.26 -2.12
C THR A 83 1.27 -7.91 -1.55
N GLU A 84 0.04 -7.43 -1.84
CA GLU A 84 -0.47 -6.18 -1.27
C GLU A 84 -0.44 -6.19 0.27
N TYR A 85 -0.93 -7.27 0.87
CA TYR A 85 -0.96 -7.39 2.32
C TYR A 85 0.44 -7.32 2.94
N LEU A 86 1.40 -8.08 2.38
CA LEU A 86 2.79 -8.07 2.86
C LEU A 86 3.48 -6.72 2.60
N VAL A 87 3.22 -6.09 1.46
CA VAL A 87 3.68 -4.72 1.18
C VAL A 87 3.16 -3.75 2.24
N HIS A 88 1.89 -3.85 2.62
CA HIS A 88 1.33 -2.99 3.66
C HIS A 88 2.01 -3.23 5.01
N LEU A 89 2.34 -4.47 5.38
CA LEU A 89 3.12 -4.76 6.59
C LEU A 89 4.53 -4.16 6.52
N ALA A 90 5.23 -4.36 5.40
CA ALA A 90 6.58 -3.85 5.20
C ALA A 90 6.63 -2.33 5.27
N LEU A 91 5.73 -1.64 4.53
CA LEU A 91 5.63 -0.19 4.56
C LEU A 91 5.21 0.34 5.93
N GLU A 92 4.32 -0.36 6.64
CA GLU A 92 3.93 0.03 8.00
C GLU A 92 5.10 0.00 8.98
N ARG A 93 6.04 -0.94 8.81
CA ARG A 93 7.24 -1.06 9.65
C ARG A 93 8.19 0.14 9.48
N ILE A 94 8.27 0.71 8.28
CA ILE A 94 9.21 1.79 7.96
C ILE A 94 8.57 3.19 7.96
N CYS A 95 7.24 3.29 7.95
CA CYS A 95 6.54 4.56 7.94
C CYS A 95 6.55 5.24 9.34
N VAL A 96 6.50 6.57 9.35
CA VAL A 96 6.40 7.35 10.59
C VAL A 96 4.97 7.41 11.13
N GLY A 97 3.97 7.14 10.28
CA GLY A 97 2.57 7.12 10.69
C GLY A 97 1.63 6.48 9.66
N ARG A 98 0.48 5.98 10.12
CA ARG A 98 -0.65 5.61 9.26
C ARG A 98 -1.86 6.44 9.63
N PRO A 99 -2.01 7.64 9.04
CA PRO A 99 -3.11 8.53 9.40
C PRO A 99 -4.45 7.92 9.03
N ARG A 100 -5.37 7.86 9.99
CA ARG A 100 -6.79 7.64 9.70
C ARG A 100 -7.48 8.97 9.50
N PHE A 101 -8.04 9.18 8.31
CA PHE A 101 -8.86 10.35 8.04
C PHE A 101 -10.00 10.01 7.10
N GLN A 102 -11.07 10.77 7.22
CA GLN A 102 -12.19 10.75 6.29
C GLN A 102 -11.80 11.59 5.07
N CYS A 103 -11.61 10.97 3.88
CA CYS A 103 -11.47 11.74 2.63
C CYS A 103 -12.82 12.40 2.32
N ASN A 104 -12.76 13.48 1.56
CA ASN A 104 -13.91 14.14 0.95
C ASN A 104 -14.75 13.19 0.06
N CYS A 105 -14.21 12.01 -0.30
CA CYS A 105 -14.93 10.92 -0.96
C CYS A 105 -15.94 10.20 -0.04
N GLY A 106 -16.02 10.57 1.24
CA GLY A 106 -16.89 9.94 2.23
C GLY A 106 -16.36 8.62 2.80
N ARG A 107 -15.18 8.14 2.38
CA ARG A 107 -14.53 6.94 2.91
C ARG A 107 -13.42 7.30 3.90
N VAL A 108 -13.25 6.46 4.92
CA VAL A 108 -12.09 6.52 5.81
C VAL A 108 -10.93 5.82 5.13
N HIS A 109 -9.87 6.56 4.82
CA HIS A 109 -8.64 5.96 4.31
C HIS A 109 -7.75 5.56 5.47
N VAL A 110 -7.44 4.26 5.53
CA VAL A 110 -6.44 3.68 6.46
C VAL A 110 -5.23 3.11 5.73
N GLU A 111 -5.26 3.17 4.39
CA GLU A 111 -4.27 2.55 3.51
C GLU A 111 -3.17 3.52 3.06
N LYS A 112 -3.11 4.72 3.67
CA LYS A 112 -2.07 5.72 3.39
C LYS A 112 -0.96 5.63 4.44
N PHE A 113 0.26 5.94 4.01
CA PHE A 113 1.48 5.87 4.80
C PHE A 113 2.13 7.25 4.81
N ASP A 114 2.42 7.74 6.00
CA ASP A 114 3.20 8.95 6.21
C ASP A 114 4.66 8.54 6.46
N PHE A 115 5.59 9.19 5.76
CA PHE A 115 7.02 8.98 5.90
C PHE A 115 7.77 10.23 6.40
N GLY A 116 7.07 11.25 6.89
CA GLY A 116 7.68 12.44 7.52
C GLY A 116 8.10 13.52 6.53
N GLY A 117 7.43 13.63 5.39
CA GLY A 117 7.69 14.64 4.35
C GLY A 117 8.72 14.22 3.28
N ALA A 118 9.06 15.18 2.41
CA ALA A 118 9.62 15.04 1.05
C ALA A 118 10.90 14.21 0.80
N SER A 119 11.46 13.51 1.80
CA SER A 119 12.70 12.75 1.68
C SER A 119 12.52 11.28 1.27
N THR A 120 11.31 10.73 1.34
CA THR A 120 11.06 9.36 0.86
C THR A 120 10.88 9.37 -0.65
N SER A 121 11.83 8.77 -1.38
CA SER A 121 11.72 8.63 -2.83
C SER A 121 10.73 7.52 -3.20
N GLY A 122 10.02 7.72 -4.31
CA GLY A 122 9.17 6.68 -4.89
C GLY A 122 9.94 5.40 -5.23
N GLU A 123 11.24 5.54 -5.51
CA GLU A 123 12.16 4.43 -5.75
C GLU A 123 12.31 3.52 -4.52
N LEU A 124 12.37 4.09 -3.30
CA LEU A 124 12.44 3.28 -2.08
C LEU A 124 11.20 2.40 -1.93
N ILE A 125 10.02 2.97 -2.14
CA ILE A 125 8.75 2.24 -2.01
C ILE A 125 8.61 1.20 -3.12
N LEU A 126 9.02 1.52 -4.35
CA LEU A 126 9.09 0.53 -5.43
C LEU A 126 10.06 -0.61 -5.10
N SER A 127 11.20 -0.32 -4.49
CA SER A 127 12.19 -1.32 -4.08
C SER A 127 11.64 -2.26 -3.00
N VAL A 128 10.87 -1.72 -2.04
CA VAL A 128 10.15 -2.53 -1.05
C VAL A 128 9.11 -3.41 -1.73
N ILE A 129 8.36 -2.90 -2.70
CA ILE A 129 7.37 -3.68 -3.46
C ILE A 129 8.07 -4.84 -4.19
N GLU A 130 9.18 -4.58 -4.88
CA GLU A 130 9.96 -5.59 -5.60
C GLU A 130 10.51 -6.67 -4.66
N MET A 131 11.11 -6.27 -3.53
CA MET A 131 11.57 -7.21 -2.50
C MET A 131 10.44 -8.12 -1.99
N VAL A 132 9.25 -7.56 -1.75
CA VAL A 132 8.11 -8.37 -1.31
C VAL A 132 7.63 -9.29 -2.42
N ILE A 133 7.64 -8.85 -3.68
CA ILE A 133 7.29 -9.70 -4.82
C ILE A 133 8.25 -10.88 -4.90
N ASP A 134 9.56 -10.64 -4.87
CA ASP A 134 10.58 -11.69 -4.92
C ASP A 134 10.45 -12.66 -3.76
N PHE A 135 10.18 -12.15 -2.55
CA PHE A 135 9.90 -12.99 -1.39
C PHE A 135 8.69 -13.91 -1.65
N VAL A 136 7.58 -13.39 -2.13
CA VAL A 136 6.38 -14.19 -2.40
C VAL A 136 6.66 -15.23 -3.50
N LEU A 137 7.35 -14.85 -4.58
CA LEU A 137 7.74 -15.76 -5.67
C LEU A 137 8.69 -16.87 -5.21
N SER A 138 9.54 -16.60 -4.21
CA SER A 138 10.42 -17.63 -3.65
C SER A 138 9.69 -18.67 -2.78
N LYS A 139 8.45 -18.39 -2.39
CA LYS A 139 7.66 -19.19 -1.44
C LYS A 139 6.60 -20.06 -2.13
N TYR A 140 6.16 -19.70 -3.34
CA TYR A 140 5.03 -20.31 -4.03
C TYR A 140 5.30 -20.48 -5.53
#